data_AF-A0A9X0C1A5-F1
#
_entry.id   AF-A0A9X0C1A5-F1
#
_cell.length_a   1.000
_cell.length_b   1.000
_cell.length_c   1.000
_cell.angle_alpha   90.00
_cell.angle_beta   90.00
_cell.angle_gamma   90.00
#
_symmetry.space_group_name_H-M   'P 1'
#
loop_
_entity.id
_entity.type
_entity.pdbx_description
1 polymer ?
#
loop_
_entity_poly.entity_id
_entity_poly.type
_entity_poly.pdbx_seq_one_letter_code
_entity_poly.pdbx_strand_id
1 'polypeptide(L)'
;MVQINNSMLLTTLGIMSASIGCSAATVTNSLLLADVAEQLSLPASTWSASGTHTAKGYTSESADTASVEGLKQDCDNINLNKKLAVDFRSDVFGPGVSGFFYKCEKVSDDTNNYWFTISAGDKTQINKLCDPNTTYPIVYDQQHDTWFIDEPFDCTQRTNPRDFF
;
A
#
# COMPACT_ATOMS: atom_id res chain seq x y z
N MET A 1 -18.72 13.36 -71.61
CA MET A 1 -18.51 14.81 -71.75
C MET A 1 -19.31 15.45 -70.61
N VAL A 2 -18.79 16.00 -69.52
CA VAL A 2 -17.45 16.42 -69.08
C VAL A 2 -17.36 16.05 -67.59
N GLN A 3 -16.31 15.35 -67.17
CA GLN A 3 -15.96 15.15 -65.77
C GLN A 3 -15.34 16.45 -65.24
N ILE A 4 -15.90 16.97 -64.14
CA ILE A 4 -15.31 18.07 -63.38
C ILE A 4 -14.63 17.45 -62.16
N ASN A 5 -13.29 17.50 -62.17
CA ASN A 5 -12.43 17.17 -61.04
C ASN A 5 -12.59 18.24 -59.96
N ASN A 6 -12.96 17.84 -58.74
CA ASN A 6 -12.74 18.65 -57.55
C ASN A 6 -11.94 17.84 -56.53
N SER A 7 -10.76 18.40 -56.22
CA SER A 7 -9.75 17.89 -55.31
C SER A 7 -10.30 17.52 -53.93
N MET A 8 -9.87 16.36 -53.43
CA MET A 8 -9.92 16.04 -52.01
C MET A 8 -8.93 16.94 -51.25
N LEU A 9 -9.44 17.77 -50.34
CA LEU A 9 -8.68 18.34 -49.23
C LEU A 9 -9.17 17.64 -47.96
N LEU A 10 -8.48 16.58 -47.55
CA LEU A 10 -8.59 16.04 -46.19
C LEU A 10 -7.74 16.92 -45.27
N THR A 11 -8.37 17.83 -44.55
CA THR A 11 -7.80 18.45 -43.36
C THR A 11 -8.01 17.50 -42.18
N THR A 12 -7.02 16.65 -41.90
CA THR A 12 -6.99 15.92 -40.62
C THR A 12 -6.57 16.89 -39.52
N LEU A 13 -7.57 17.37 -38.77
CA LEU A 13 -7.38 18.07 -37.51
C LEU A 13 -6.85 17.04 -36.49
N GLY A 14 -5.54 17.02 -36.29
CA GLY A 14 -4.91 16.25 -35.22
C GLY A 14 -5.30 16.85 -33.88
N ILE A 15 -6.31 16.26 -33.23
CA ILE A 15 -6.72 16.62 -31.88
C ILE A 15 -5.55 16.21 -30.96
N MET A 16 -4.87 17.21 -30.42
CA MET A 16 -3.92 17.04 -29.33
C MET A 16 -4.70 16.49 -28.15
N SER A 17 -4.58 15.19 -27.88
CA SER A 17 -5.03 14.59 -26.63
C SER A 17 -4.21 15.22 -25.50
N ALA A 18 -4.74 16.29 -24.91
CA ALA A 18 -4.28 16.75 -23.62
C ALA A 18 -4.43 15.56 -22.67
N SER A 19 -3.30 15.06 -22.17
CA SER A 19 -3.28 14.13 -21.05
C SER A 19 -4.03 14.84 -19.92
N ILE A 20 -5.26 14.40 -19.68
CA ILE A 20 -5.97 14.74 -18.46
C ILE A 20 -5.12 14.11 -17.37
N GLY A 21 -4.24 14.91 -16.77
CA GLY A 21 -3.68 14.60 -15.47
C GLY A 21 -4.89 14.27 -14.61
N CYS A 22 -4.98 13.01 -14.18
CA CYS A 22 -5.86 12.65 -13.09
C CYS A 22 -5.33 13.43 -11.88
N SER A 23 -5.81 14.66 -11.71
CA SER A 23 -5.88 15.25 -10.40
C SER A 23 -6.64 14.23 -9.58
N ALA A 24 -5.94 13.53 -8.68
CA ALA A 24 -6.59 12.71 -7.68
C ALA A 24 -7.64 13.63 -7.05
N ALA A 25 -8.91 13.38 -7.35
CA ALA A 25 -9.99 14.13 -6.76
C ALA A 25 -9.75 14.06 -5.27
N THR A 26 -9.61 15.20 -4.61
CA THR A 26 -9.48 15.23 -3.16
C THR A 26 -10.78 14.62 -2.64
N VAL A 27 -10.74 13.35 -2.21
CA VAL A 27 -11.91 12.62 -1.72
C VAL A 27 -12.18 13.11 -0.30
N THR A 28 -12.42 14.41 -0.13
CA THR A 28 -12.59 15.00 1.20
C THR A 28 -13.97 14.76 1.77
N ASN A 29 -14.93 14.21 1.01
CA ASN A 29 -16.31 13.98 1.48
C ASN A 29 -17.01 12.79 0.78
N SER A 30 -16.38 11.61 0.72
CA SER A 30 -17.08 10.41 0.24
C SER A 30 -17.87 9.77 1.37
N LEU A 31 -19.20 9.70 1.24
CA LEU A 31 -20.07 8.95 2.17
C LEU A 31 -19.64 7.48 2.30
N LEU A 32 -19.20 6.88 1.19
CA LEU A 32 -18.69 5.51 1.18
C LEU A 32 -17.41 5.39 2.02
N LEU A 33 -16.45 6.30 1.86
CA LEU A 33 -15.21 6.24 2.65
C LEU A 33 -15.45 6.58 4.11
N ALA A 34 -16.41 7.45 4.42
CA ALA A 34 -16.82 7.73 5.79
C ALA A 34 -17.43 6.50 6.46
N ASP A 35 -18.35 5.80 5.79
CA ASP A 35 -18.96 4.56 6.31
C ASP A 35 -17.90 3.45 6.47
N VAL A 36 -17.01 3.26 5.49
CA VAL A 36 -15.89 2.30 5.60
C VAL A 36 -14.98 2.66 6.79
N ALA A 37 -14.64 3.93 6.96
CA ALA A 37 -13.82 4.38 8.09
C ALA A 37 -14.52 4.13 9.43
N GLU A 38 -15.83 4.36 9.52
CA GLU A 38 -16.61 4.07 10.73
C GLU A 38 -16.65 2.57 11.05
N GLN A 39 -17.01 1.73 10.07
CA GLN A 39 -17.11 0.27 10.24
C GLN A 39 -15.77 -0.37 10.64
N LEU A 40 -14.67 0.21 10.18
CA LEU A 40 -13.31 -0.26 10.48
C LEU A 40 -12.64 0.51 11.62
N SER A 41 -13.36 1.43 12.27
CA SER A 41 -12.84 2.28 13.35
C SER A 41 -11.55 3.04 12.99
N LEU A 42 -11.43 3.46 11.72
CA LEU A 42 -10.29 4.24 11.25
C LEU A 42 -10.42 5.70 11.74
N PRO A 43 -9.35 6.31 12.28
CA PRO A 43 -9.42 7.67 12.78
C PRO A 43 -9.58 8.67 11.63
N ALA A 44 -10.42 9.70 11.81
CA ALA A 44 -10.66 10.73 10.79
C ALA A 44 -9.45 11.67 10.56
N SER A 45 -8.53 11.75 11.53
CA SER A 45 -7.37 12.64 11.51
C SER A 45 -6.15 11.88 12.00
N THR A 46 -5.31 11.45 11.06
CA THR A 46 -4.16 10.58 11.34
C THR A 46 -2.86 11.16 10.82
N TRP A 47 -1.77 10.86 11.52
CA TRP A 47 -0.45 10.87 10.92
C TRP A 47 -0.31 9.65 10.03
N SER A 48 0.34 9.80 8.89
CA SER A 48 0.61 8.65 8.01
C SER A 48 2.03 8.67 7.47
N ALA A 49 2.48 7.49 7.06
CA ALA A 49 3.67 7.32 6.25
C ALA A 49 3.40 6.28 5.16
N SER A 50 4.05 6.45 4.01
CA SER A 50 4.05 5.48 2.93
C SER A 50 5.48 5.22 2.45
N GLY A 51 5.65 4.06 1.82
CA GLY A 51 6.97 3.59 1.43
C GLY A 51 6.98 2.11 1.11
N THR A 52 8.13 1.49 1.34
CA THR A 52 8.35 0.06 1.11
C THR A 52 8.97 -0.60 2.32
N HIS A 53 8.70 -1.89 2.49
CA HIS A 53 9.46 -2.72 3.42
C HIS A 53 9.57 -4.13 2.85
N THR A 54 10.62 -4.82 3.24
CA THR A 54 10.80 -6.23 2.98
C THR A 54 10.36 -7.05 4.19
N ALA A 55 9.82 -8.24 3.93
CA ALA A 55 9.55 -9.21 4.98
C ALA A 55 9.99 -10.59 4.52
N LYS A 56 10.52 -11.37 5.46
CA LYS A 56 10.90 -12.76 5.23
C LYS A 56 9.85 -13.71 5.78
N GLY A 57 9.66 -14.83 5.10
CA GLY A 57 8.65 -15.82 5.45
C GLY A 57 9.25 -17.21 5.65
N TYR A 58 8.84 -17.88 6.72
CA TYR A 58 9.40 -19.16 7.17
C TYR A 58 8.31 -20.18 7.53
N THR A 59 8.67 -21.45 7.48
CA THR A 59 7.76 -22.55 7.86
C THR A 59 7.64 -22.74 9.37
N SER A 60 8.51 -22.12 10.16
CA SER A 60 8.49 -22.17 11.62
C SER A 60 9.12 -20.92 12.24
N GLU A 61 8.88 -20.74 13.54
CA GLU A 61 9.41 -19.61 14.31
C GLU A 61 10.94 -19.58 14.38
N SER A 62 11.64 -20.71 14.20
CA SER A 62 13.11 -20.73 14.21
C SER A 62 13.75 -20.04 13.01
N ALA A 63 12.96 -19.72 11.98
CA ALA A 63 13.41 -19.02 10.76
C ALA A 63 14.50 -19.76 9.95
N ASP A 64 14.56 -21.09 10.06
CA ASP A 64 15.58 -21.89 9.36
C ASP A 64 15.22 -22.20 7.89
N THR A 65 13.92 -22.30 7.57
CA THR A 65 13.44 -22.75 6.27
C THR A 65 12.40 -21.79 5.72
N ALA A 66 12.64 -21.31 4.50
CA ALA A 66 11.75 -20.38 3.81
C ALA A 66 10.38 -21.03 3.49
N SER A 67 9.30 -20.30 3.75
CA SER A 67 7.95 -20.68 3.30
C SER A 67 7.68 -20.04 1.94
N VAL A 68 8.27 -20.62 0.89
CA VAL A 68 8.15 -20.09 -0.49
C VAL A 68 6.69 -19.99 -0.93
N GLU A 69 5.88 -21.00 -0.60
CA GLU A 69 4.46 -21.03 -0.98
C GLU A 69 3.63 -20.02 -0.18
N GLY A 70 3.85 -19.90 1.13
CA GLY A 70 3.11 -18.93 1.92
C GLY A 70 3.46 -17.48 1.58
N LEU A 71 4.73 -17.18 1.32
CA LEU A 71 5.17 -15.89 0.75
C LEU A 71 4.49 -15.59 -0.57
N LYS A 72 4.40 -16.59 -1.46
CA LYS A 72 3.71 -16.43 -2.74
C LYS A 72 2.23 -16.11 -2.54
N GLN A 73 1.54 -16.84 -1.67
CA GLN A 73 0.12 -16.66 -1.41
C GLN A 73 -0.19 -15.29 -0.81
N ASP A 74 0.58 -14.82 0.18
CA ASP A 74 0.40 -13.47 0.73
C ASP A 74 0.62 -12.39 -0.33
N CYS A 75 1.67 -12.53 -1.14
CA CYS A 75 1.98 -11.58 -2.21
C CYS A 75 0.90 -11.53 -3.30
N ASP A 76 0.42 -12.69 -3.75
CA ASP A 76 -0.66 -12.81 -4.71
C ASP A 76 -1.96 -12.20 -4.16
N ASN A 77 -2.28 -12.45 -2.89
CA ASN A 77 -3.45 -11.90 -2.22
C ASN A 77 -3.39 -10.38 -2.09
N ILE A 78 -2.24 -9.79 -1.73
CA ILE A 78 -2.06 -8.33 -1.69
C ILE A 78 -2.19 -7.72 -3.08
N ASN A 79 -1.62 -8.35 -4.10
CA ASN A 79 -1.71 -7.83 -5.45
C ASN A 79 -3.14 -7.88 -6.00
N LEU A 80 -3.89 -8.95 -5.71
CA LEU A 80 -5.27 -9.12 -6.15
C LEU A 80 -6.26 -8.27 -5.33
N ASN A 81 -6.22 -8.40 -4.00
CA ASN A 81 -7.26 -7.89 -3.10
C ASN A 81 -6.84 -6.66 -2.30
N LYS A 82 -5.54 -6.34 -2.26
CA LYS A 82 -4.95 -5.44 -1.25
C LYS A 82 -5.15 -6.01 0.16
N LYS A 83 -4.54 -5.40 1.16
CA LYS A 83 -4.68 -5.80 2.55
C LYS A 83 -4.83 -4.59 3.43
N LEU A 84 -5.89 -4.56 4.23
CA LEU A 84 -6.12 -3.56 5.26
C LEU A 84 -6.05 -4.25 6.63
N ALA A 85 -5.02 -3.93 7.39
CA ALA A 85 -4.81 -4.41 8.75
C ALA A 85 -5.19 -3.29 9.73
N VAL A 86 -6.30 -3.46 10.46
CA VAL A 86 -6.83 -2.42 11.37
C VAL A 86 -6.07 -2.31 12.69
N ASP A 87 -5.34 -3.35 13.08
CA ASP A 87 -4.45 -3.40 14.26
C ASP A 87 -3.06 -3.87 13.84
N PHE A 88 -2.41 -3.09 12.99
CA PHE A 88 -1.13 -3.42 12.39
C PHE A 88 -0.01 -3.37 13.44
N ARG A 89 0.61 -4.53 13.67
CA ARG A 89 1.80 -4.69 14.54
C ARG A 89 1.62 -4.06 15.91
N SER A 90 0.48 -4.32 16.56
CA SER A 90 0.21 -3.82 17.92
C SER A 90 1.19 -4.34 18.96
N ASP A 91 1.88 -5.46 18.67
CA ASP A 91 3.04 -5.96 19.40
C ASP A 91 4.24 -4.99 19.42
N VAL A 92 4.37 -4.15 18.39
CA VAL A 92 5.46 -3.16 18.26
C VAL A 92 4.97 -1.73 18.55
N PHE A 93 3.84 -1.33 18.00
CA PHE A 93 3.38 0.06 18.03
C PHE A 93 2.32 0.35 19.08
N GLY A 94 1.78 -0.68 19.75
CA GLY A 94 0.54 -0.56 20.51
C GLY A 94 -0.69 -0.45 19.59
N PRO A 95 -1.89 -0.31 20.17
CA PRO A 95 -3.14 -0.32 19.42
C PRO A 95 -3.31 0.92 18.53
N GLY A 96 -4.22 0.82 17.56
CA GLY A 96 -4.72 1.96 16.79
C GLY A 96 -3.81 2.39 15.63
N VAL A 97 -2.88 1.53 15.23
CA VAL A 97 -2.13 1.66 13.98
C VAL A 97 -2.81 0.82 12.91
N SER A 98 -3.14 1.43 11.78
CA SER A 98 -3.75 0.73 10.65
C SER A 98 -2.83 0.75 9.45
N GLY A 99 -2.72 -0.38 8.75
CA GLY A 99 -1.86 -0.54 7.59
C GLY A 99 -2.61 -0.94 6.34
N PHE A 100 -2.34 -0.25 5.24
CA PHE A 100 -2.84 -0.60 3.91
C PHE A 100 -1.69 -1.01 3.00
N PHE A 101 -1.68 -2.26 2.57
CA PHE A 101 -0.68 -2.83 1.66
C PHE A 101 -1.31 -3.04 0.30
N TYR A 102 -0.70 -2.45 -0.73
CA TYR A 102 -1.34 -2.35 -2.03
C TYR A 102 -0.58 -2.97 -3.20
N LYS A 103 0.68 -3.34 -2.98
CA LYS A 103 1.53 -4.02 -3.95
C LYS A 103 2.52 -4.91 -3.22
N CYS A 104 2.84 -6.04 -3.81
CA CYS A 104 3.91 -6.92 -3.37
C CYS A 104 4.72 -7.43 -4.57
N GLU A 105 6.02 -7.61 -4.40
CA GLU A 105 6.92 -8.24 -5.37
C GLU A 105 7.86 -9.22 -4.67
N LYS A 106 8.05 -10.40 -5.25
CA LYS A 106 9.07 -11.36 -4.78
C LYS A 106 10.47 -10.81 -5.06
N VAL A 107 11.32 -10.81 -4.04
CA VAL A 107 12.73 -10.38 -4.14
C VAL A 107 13.67 -11.59 -4.19
N SER A 108 13.43 -12.58 -3.33
CA SER A 108 14.18 -13.84 -3.25
C SER A 108 13.24 -14.97 -2.79
N ASP A 109 13.73 -16.19 -2.64
CA ASP A 109 12.92 -17.33 -2.22
C ASP A 109 12.32 -17.19 -0.81
N ASP A 110 12.98 -16.41 0.05
CA ASP A 110 12.57 -16.17 1.43
C ASP A 110 12.05 -14.75 1.68
N THR A 111 12.09 -13.85 0.69
CA THR A 111 11.83 -12.42 0.90
C THR A 111 10.91 -11.84 -0.16
N ASN A 112 9.91 -11.10 0.30
CA ASN A 112 9.06 -10.23 -0.53
C ASN A 112 9.28 -8.77 -0.16
N ASN A 113 9.02 -7.87 -1.10
CA ASN A 113 8.93 -6.43 -0.89
C ASN A 113 7.46 -5.98 -1.00
N TYR A 114 7.04 -5.09 -0.12
CA TYR A 114 5.66 -4.63 -0.01
C TYR A 114 5.60 -3.11 -0.02
N TRP A 115 4.61 -2.56 -0.72
CA TRP A 115 4.30 -1.12 -0.69
C TRP A 115 3.12 -0.87 0.24
N PHE A 116 3.28 0.14 1.09
CA PHE A 116 2.34 0.41 2.17
C PHE A 116 1.96 1.88 2.29
N THR A 117 0.82 2.10 2.93
CA THR A 117 0.47 3.33 3.65
C THR A 117 0.03 2.92 5.06
N ILE A 118 0.74 3.38 6.09
CA ILE A 118 0.37 3.17 7.50
C ILE A 118 -0.16 4.49 8.06
N SER A 119 -1.22 4.42 8.86
CA SER A 119 -1.80 5.54 9.58
C SER A 119 -1.91 5.27 11.07
N ALA A 120 -1.79 6.32 11.87
CA ALA A 120 -1.91 6.26 13.32
C ALA A 120 -2.45 7.58 13.88
N GLY A 121 -3.18 7.50 15.00
CA GLY A 121 -3.62 8.68 15.75
C GLY A 121 -2.46 9.41 16.45
N ASP A 122 -1.39 8.69 16.79
CA ASP A 122 -0.20 9.25 17.44
C ASP A 122 0.99 9.37 16.47
N LYS A 123 1.59 10.56 16.42
CA LYS A 123 2.82 10.83 15.67
C LYS A 123 3.98 9.95 16.11
N THR A 124 4.06 9.59 17.40
CA THR A 124 5.17 8.78 17.92
C THR A 124 5.18 7.38 17.33
N GLN A 125 4.01 6.81 17.00
CA GLN A 125 3.89 5.53 16.32
C GLN A 125 4.45 5.61 14.90
N ILE A 126 4.14 6.68 14.15
CA ILE A 126 4.73 6.90 12.81
C ILE A 126 6.24 7.21 12.90
N ASN A 127 6.71 7.91 13.94
CA ASN A 127 8.15 8.10 14.15
C ASN A 127 8.85 6.76 14.37
N LYS A 128 8.26 5.86 15.17
CA LYS A 128 8.81 4.53 15.44
C LYS A 128 8.80 3.66 14.19
N LEU A 129 7.71 3.68 13.42
CA LEU A 129 7.62 2.97 12.13
C LEU A 129 8.78 3.34 11.20
N CYS A 130 9.06 4.63 11.08
CA CYS A 130 10.09 5.15 10.17
C CYS A 130 11.49 5.23 10.79
N ASP A 131 11.69 4.69 12.00
CA ASP A 131 13.01 4.59 12.62
C ASP A 131 13.71 3.33 12.08
N PRO A 132 14.86 3.46 11.39
CA PRO A 132 15.59 2.31 10.84
C PRO A 132 16.11 1.35 11.92
N ASN A 133 16.11 1.75 13.20
CA ASN A 133 16.52 0.91 14.32
C ASN A 133 15.35 0.14 14.98
N THR A 134 14.11 0.33 14.51
CA THR A 134 12.99 -0.44 15.02
C THR A 134 13.14 -1.91 14.61
N THR A 135 13.09 -2.79 15.60
CA THR A 135 13.11 -4.23 15.42
C THR A 135 11.72 -4.82 15.54
N TYR A 136 11.52 -5.93 14.84
CA TYR A 136 10.24 -6.60 14.73
C TYR A 136 10.42 -8.07 15.15
N PRO A 137 9.58 -8.60 16.04
CA PRO A 137 9.55 -10.04 16.29
C PRO A 137 9.01 -10.81 15.08
N ILE A 138 9.34 -12.10 15.05
CA ILE A 138 8.71 -13.06 14.15
C ILE A 138 7.26 -13.25 14.60
N VAL A 139 6.32 -13.22 13.68
CA VAL A 139 4.89 -13.40 13.94
C VAL A 139 4.31 -14.47 13.04
N TYR A 140 3.38 -15.28 13.57
CA TYR A 140 2.71 -16.29 12.77
C TYR A 140 1.48 -15.71 12.08
N ASP A 141 1.42 -15.88 10.76
CA ASP A 141 0.26 -15.61 9.95
C ASP A 141 -0.51 -16.90 9.68
N GLN A 142 -1.66 -17.01 10.33
CA GLN A 142 -2.54 -18.17 10.21
C GLN A 142 -3.12 -18.33 8.81
N GLN A 143 -3.30 -17.25 8.04
CA GLN A 143 -3.96 -17.30 6.73
C GLN A 143 -3.11 -18.08 5.72
N HIS A 144 -1.79 -17.92 5.77
CA HIS A 144 -0.85 -18.51 4.82
C HIS A 144 0.07 -19.56 5.47
N ASP A 145 -0.21 -19.97 6.71
CA ASP A 145 0.60 -20.93 7.49
C ASP A 145 2.09 -20.57 7.43
N THR A 146 2.42 -19.31 7.74
CA THR A 146 3.76 -18.77 7.55
C THR A 146 4.18 -17.85 8.68
N TRP A 147 5.42 -18.00 9.12
CA TRP A 147 6.05 -17.15 10.12
C TRP A 147 6.79 -16.01 9.43
N PHE A 148 6.41 -14.77 9.72
CA PHE A 148 6.96 -13.59 9.07
C PHE A 148 7.85 -12.78 10.02
N ILE A 149 8.93 -12.23 9.48
CA ILE A 149 9.70 -11.15 10.10
C ILE A 149 9.76 -9.97 9.14
N ASP A 150 9.28 -8.83 9.62
CA ASP A 150 9.40 -7.57 8.90
C ASP A 150 10.81 -7.00 9.10
N GLU A 151 11.43 -6.56 8.02
CA GLU A 151 12.63 -5.72 8.08
C GLU A 151 12.20 -4.25 8.26
N PRO A 152 13.13 -3.34 8.63
CA PRO A 152 12.80 -1.93 8.85
C PRO A 152 12.07 -1.28 7.66
N PHE A 153 11.08 -0.44 7.99
CA PHE A 153 10.23 0.22 7.00
C PHE A 153 10.94 1.44 6.41
N ASP A 154 11.09 1.47 5.09
CA ASP A 154 11.63 2.61 4.35
C ASP A 154 10.51 3.60 4.03
N CYS A 155 10.29 4.55 4.94
CA CYS A 155 9.31 5.61 4.76
C CYS A 155 9.83 6.70 3.82
N THR A 156 9.24 6.80 2.62
CA THR A 156 9.62 7.81 1.62
C THR A 156 8.73 9.05 1.68
N GLN A 157 7.53 8.93 2.25
CA GLN A 157 6.61 10.05 2.44
C GLN A 157 5.99 10.00 3.83
N ARG A 158 5.77 11.17 4.41
CA ARG A 158 5.08 11.36 5.69
C ARG A 158 4.07 12.47 5.54
N THR A 159 2.89 12.29 6.12
CA THR A 159 1.80 13.26 6.03
C THR A 159 1.24 13.54 7.43
N ASN A 160 1.00 14.82 7.68
CA ASN A 160 0.37 15.32 8.89
C ASN A 160 -1.15 15.39 8.67
N PRO A 161 -1.96 15.14 9.71
CA PRO A 161 -3.40 15.30 9.60
C PRO A 161 -3.87 16.68 9.10
N ARG A 162 -3.04 17.72 9.23
CA ARG A 162 -3.33 19.07 8.71
C ARG A 162 -3.04 19.25 7.23
N ASP A 163 -2.37 18.32 6.56
CA ASP A 163 -2.00 18.46 5.15
C ASP A 163 -3.18 18.21 4.19
N PHE A 164 -4.33 17.76 4.71
CA PHE A 164 -5.55 17.49 3.95
C PHE A 164 -6.64 18.56 4.10
N PHE A 165 -6.42 19.59 4.93
CA PHE A 165 -7.38 20.66 5.21
C PHE A 165 -6.87 22.02 4.70
#